data_AF-A0A1F9XG03-F1
#
_entry.id   AF-A0A1F9XG03-F1
#
_cell.length_a   1.000
_cell.length_b   1.000
_cell.length_c   1.000
_cell.angle_alpha   90.00
_cell.angle_beta   90.00
_cell.angle_gamma   90.00
#
_symmetry.space_group_name_H-M   'P 1'
#
loop_
_entity.id
_entity.type
_entity.pdbx_description
1 polymer ?
#
loop_
_entity_poly.entity_id
_entity_poly.type
_entity_poly.pdbx_seq_one_letter_code
_entity_poly.pdbx_strand_id
1 'polypeptide(L)'
;MILILIVLGAIGLFIAQNKKRPSPDTGKSPEDITITEIQDSPQKPSQSPIIPAQTVTENKEKTAREAIAVGGEYRLIARKSQKDVSKGQGTLKEAKNEYESGNYETAILLARQAIEEFKSAPKESKSGVYYRVKKHDCLWKIAAMNRHYGKGWLWPRIWEANKKKIKIPQLIYPRQKFFIPKTPQGSTNTD
;
A
#
# COMPACT_ATOMS: atom_id res chain seq x y z
N MET A 1 -44.29 -6.89 -39.87
CA MET A 1 -43.75 -8.26 -39.73
C MET A 1 -43.13 -8.36 -38.34
N ILE A 2 -43.86 -8.97 -37.42
CA ILE A 2 -43.61 -9.04 -35.98
C ILE A 2 -42.75 -10.29 -35.71
N LEU A 3 -41.66 -10.18 -34.92
CA LEU A 3 -41.41 -11.13 -33.84
C LEU A 3 -40.31 -10.62 -32.89
N ILE A 4 -40.77 -10.13 -31.73
CA ILE A 4 -40.04 -10.13 -30.47
C ILE A 4 -40.24 -11.54 -29.88
N LEU A 5 -39.17 -12.22 -29.48
CA LEU A 5 -39.28 -13.35 -28.55
C LEU A 5 -38.33 -13.15 -27.37
N ILE A 6 -38.95 -12.71 -26.27
CA ILE A 6 -38.49 -12.86 -24.90
C ILE A 6 -38.70 -14.33 -24.51
N VAL A 7 -37.70 -14.98 -23.92
CA VAL A 7 -37.93 -16.12 -23.03
C VAL A 7 -37.22 -15.86 -21.71
N LEU A 8 -38.05 -15.60 -20.70
CA LEU A 8 -37.78 -15.65 -19.27
C LEU A 8 -37.89 -17.12 -18.79
N GLY A 9 -37.23 -17.45 -17.67
CA GLY A 9 -37.54 -18.65 -16.89
C GLY A 9 -36.27 -19.37 -16.40
N ALA A 10 -35.62 -18.98 -15.31
CA ALA A 10 -36.04 -19.10 -13.90
C ALA A 10 -35.75 -20.47 -13.26
N ILE A 11 -34.82 -20.41 -12.30
CA ILE A 11 -34.89 -21.01 -10.94
C ILE A 11 -34.57 -22.51 -10.77
N GLY A 12 -33.71 -22.74 -9.78
CA GLY A 12 -33.50 -23.99 -9.06
C GLY A 12 -32.12 -24.58 -9.33
N LEU A 13 -31.27 -24.94 -8.37
CA LEU A 13 -31.54 -25.31 -7.00
C LEU A 13 -30.21 -25.30 -6.22
N PHE A 14 -30.23 -24.55 -5.12
CA PHE A 14 -29.49 -24.72 -3.87
C PHE A 14 -28.81 -26.09 -3.64
N ILE A 15 -27.49 -26.12 -3.48
CA ILE A 15 -26.83 -27.05 -2.55
C ILE A 15 -25.79 -26.30 -1.73
N ALA A 16 -26.14 -26.14 -0.46
CA ALA A 16 -25.31 -25.72 0.64
C ALA A 16 -24.24 -26.78 0.99
N GLN A 17 -23.06 -26.32 1.42
CA GLN A 17 -22.17 -27.07 2.31
C GLN A 17 -21.78 -26.15 3.47
N ASN A 18 -22.79 -25.83 4.29
CA ASN A 18 -22.62 -25.39 5.68
C ASN A 18 -22.23 -26.64 6.50
N LYS A 19 -20.95 -26.81 6.80
CA LYS A 19 -20.49 -27.91 7.67
C LYS A 19 -20.73 -27.56 9.13
N LYS A 20 -22.00 -27.61 9.53
CA LYS A 20 -22.44 -27.88 10.90
C LYS A 20 -23.42 -29.05 10.87
N ARG A 21 -23.06 -30.15 11.51
CA ARG A 21 -23.96 -31.15 12.11
C ARG A 21 -23.16 -31.99 13.12
N PRO A 22 -23.75 -32.62 14.15
CA PRO A 22 -25.07 -32.42 14.75
C PRO A 22 -25.06 -32.35 16.31
N SER A 23 -26.09 -31.73 16.90
CA SER A 23 -26.62 -32.06 18.24
C SER A 23 -27.74 -33.13 18.07
N PRO A 24 -28.43 -33.67 19.10
CA PRO A 24 -28.27 -33.61 20.57
C PRO A 24 -28.27 -35.01 21.22
N ASP A 25 -27.95 -35.11 22.51
CA ASP A 25 -28.60 -36.12 23.35
C ASP A 25 -29.23 -35.42 24.57
N THR A 26 -30.45 -35.83 24.86
CA THR A 26 -31.37 -35.27 25.85
C THR A 26 -31.65 -36.38 26.85
N GLY A 27 -31.40 -36.15 28.13
CA GLY A 27 -31.87 -37.06 29.17
C GLY A 27 -31.57 -36.55 30.57
N LYS A 28 -32.65 -36.10 31.26
CA LYS A 28 -33.05 -36.39 32.67
C LYS A 28 -31.93 -36.51 33.73
N SER A 29 -32.01 -36.03 34.96
CA SER A 29 -33.04 -35.47 35.87
C SER A 29 -32.27 -35.12 37.18
N PRO A 30 -32.85 -34.41 38.16
CA PRO A 30 -32.15 -33.70 39.23
C PRO A 30 -31.99 -34.56 40.49
N GLU A 31 -30.92 -34.34 41.26
CA GLU A 31 -30.89 -34.68 42.69
C GLU A 31 -30.09 -33.62 43.47
N ASP A 32 -30.62 -33.36 44.68
CA ASP A 32 -30.27 -32.44 45.76
C ASP A 32 -28.76 -32.30 46.05
N ILE A 33 -28.26 -31.27 46.73
CA ILE A 33 -28.21 -31.20 48.21
C ILE A 33 -27.83 -29.77 48.65
N THR A 34 -28.79 -29.14 49.34
CA THR A 34 -28.70 -28.42 50.63
C THR A 34 -27.73 -27.25 50.84
N ILE A 35 -28.34 -26.12 51.21
CA ILE A 35 -27.78 -24.91 51.82
C ILE A 35 -27.19 -25.24 53.20
N THR A 36 -25.94 -24.84 53.46
CA THR A 36 -25.53 -24.48 54.83
C THR A 36 -24.73 -23.18 54.82
N GLU A 37 -25.37 -22.22 55.45
CA GLU A 37 -24.95 -20.93 55.96
C GLU A 37 -23.77 -21.00 56.93
N ILE A 38 -22.72 -20.19 56.70
CA ILE A 38 -21.84 -19.62 57.75
C ILE A 38 -21.39 -18.22 57.27
N GLN A 39 -21.79 -17.19 58.02
CA GLN A 39 -21.22 -15.83 57.99
C GLN A 39 -19.86 -15.79 58.71
N ASP A 40 -18.89 -15.01 58.22
CA ASP A 40 -18.21 -13.91 58.95
C ASP A 40 -16.89 -13.43 58.25
N SER A 41 -16.88 -12.14 57.87
CA SER A 41 -15.76 -11.17 57.81
C SER A 41 -14.49 -11.33 56.94
N PRO A 42 -13.80 -10.21 56.59
CA PRO A 42 -13.19 -9.99 55.28
C PRO A 42 -11.65 -10.08 55.28
N GLN A 43 -11.07 -10.73 54.26
CA GLN A 43 -9.67 -10.53 53.90
C GLN A 43 -9.47 -10.42 52.39
N LYS A 44 -9.15 -9.19 51.97
CA LYS A 44 -8.58 -8.82 50.68
C LYS A 44 -7.11 -9.28 50.65
N PRO A 45 -6.70 -10.06 49.66
CA PRO A 45 -5.55 -9.66 48.85
C PRO A 45 -5.93 -9.62 47.37
N SER A 46 -5.76 -8.43 46.77
CA SER A 46 -5.93 -8.17 45.35
C SER A 46 -5.09 -9.14 44.50
N GLN A 47 -5.75 -10.12 43.90
CA GLN A 47 -5.23 -10.82 42.74
C GLN A 47 -5.45 -9.95 41.50
N SER A 48 -4.36 -9.47 40.91
CA SER A 48 -4.35 -8.83 39.60
C SER A 48 -4.96 -9.76 38.54
N PRO A 49 -5.89 -9.30 37.69
CA PRO A 49 -6.44 -10.14 36.62
C PRO A 49 -5.35 -10.51 35.62
N ILE A 50 -5.13 -11.81 35.42
CA ILE A 50 -4.32 -12.36 34.32
C ILE A 50 -5.10 -12.09 33.03
N ILE A 51 -4.77 -11.00 32.33
CA ILE A 51 -5.32 -10.72 31.00
C ILE A 51 -4.69 -11.73 30.03
N PRO A 52 -5.46 -12.58 29.33
CA PRO A 52 -4.92 -13.54 28.39
C PRO A 52 -4.18 -12.80 27.25
N ALA A 53 -2.96 -13.23 26.94
CA ALA A 53 -2.08 -12.59 25.95
C ALA A 53 -2.75 -12.33 24.57
N GLN A 54 -3.78 -13.11 24.23
CA GLN A 54 -4.56 -13.00 23.00
C GLN A 54 -5.31 -11.67 22.85
N THR A 55 -5.86 -11.11 23.94
CA THR A 55 -6.61 -9.84 23.86
C THR A 55 -5.68 -8.63 23.67
N VAL A 56 -4.39 -8.75 24.01
CA VAL A 56 -3.40 -7.68 23.80
C VAL A 56 -2.88 -7.71 22.36
N THR A 57 -2.64 -8.89 21.79
CA THR A 57 -2.17 -9.05 20.42
C THR A 57 -3.23 -8.69 19.38
N GLU A 58 -4.49 -9.08 19.59
CA GLU A 58 -5.59 -8.78 18.67
C GLU A 58 -5.85 -7.28 18.52
N ASN A 59 -5.77 -6.55 19.64
CA ASN A 59 -5.90 -5.08 19.64
C ASN A 59 -4.74 -4.39 18.90
N LYS A 60 -3.51 -4.90 19.06
CA LYS A 60 -2.32 -4.38 18.36
C LYS A 60 -2.35 -4.69 16.87
N GLU A 61 -2.80 -5.88 16.48
CA GLU A 61 -2.99 -6.27 15.09
C GLU A 61 -3.99 -5.35 14.39
N LYS A 62 -5.17 -5.15 14.98
CA LYS A 62 -6.18 -4.23 14.46
C LYS A 62 -5.62 -2.81 14.31
N THR A 63 -4.92 -2.32 15.33
CA THR A 63 -4.28 -1.00 15.31
C THR A 63 -3.24 -0.88 14.20
N ALA A 64 -2.41 -1.91 13.99
CA ALA A 64 -1.41 -1.95 12.93
C ALA A 64 -2.06 -1.93 11.54
N ARG A 65 -3.13 -2.71 11.35
CA ARG A 65 -3.92 -2.71 10.11
C ARG A 65 -4.52 -1.34 9.80
N GLU A 66 -5.11 -0.69 10.79
CA GLU A 66 -5.65 0.66 10.68
C GLU A 66 -4.55 1.69 10.35
N ALA A 67 -3.42 1.63 11.03
CA ALA A 67 -2.29 2.54 10.78
C ALA A 67 -1.73 2.41 9.35
N ILE A 68 -1.58 1.18 8.85
CA ILE A 68 -1.14 0.91 7.47
C ILE A 68 -2.17 1.43 6.46
N ALA A 69 -3.47 1.25 6.73
CA ALA A 69 -4.55 1.77 5.89
C ALA A 69 -4.50 3.31 5.80
N VAL A 70 -4.36 3.98 6.95
CA VAL A 70 -4.20 5.45 7.01
C VAL A 70 -2.95 5.90 6.26
N GLY A 71 -1.82 5.20 6.42
CA GLY A 71 -0.60 5.47 5.63
C GLY A 71 -0.84 5.35 4.12
N GLY A 72 -1.67 4.40 3.70
CA GLY A 72 -2.14 4.27 2.32
C GLY A 72 -2.89 5.49 1.80
N GLU A 73 -3.80 6.05 2.60
CA GLU A 73 -4.55 7.27 2.28
C GLU A 73 -3.62 8.50 2.18
N TYR A 74 -2.70 8.67 3.13
CA TYR A 74 -1.72 9.76 3.10
C TYR A 74 -0.83 9.71 1.86
N ARG A 75 -0.45 8.52 1.41
CA ARG A 75 0.25 8.34 0.12
C ARG A 75 -0.58 8.85 -1.06
N LEU A 76 -1.89 8.60 -1.08
CA LEU A 76 -2.78 9.08 -2.14
C LEU A 76 -2.91 10.61 -2.11
N ILE A 77 -3.01 11.21 -0.92
CA ILE A 77 -3.06 12.66 -0.71
C ILE A 77 -1.77 13.32 -1.19
N ALA A 78 -0.61 12.77 -0.81
CA ALA A 78 0.69 13.27 -1.23
C ALA A 78 0.86 13.18 -2.76
N ARG A 79 0.44 12.08 -3.37
CA ARG A 79 0.48 11.92 -4.84
C ARG A 79 -0.43 12.91 -5.57
N LYS A 80 -1.64 13.14 -5.06
CA LYS A 80 -2.57 14.17 -5.61
C LYS A 80 -1.95 15.58 -5.50
N SER A 81 -1.21 15.83 -4.43
CA SER A 81 -0.47 17.08 -4.20
C SER A 81 0.87 17.16 -4.97
N GLN A 82 1.16 16.21 -5.86
CA GLN A 82 2.42 16.11 -6.60
C GLN A 82 3.65 16.15 -5.68
N LYS A 83 3.60 15.51 -4.52
CA LYS A 83 4.75 15.36 -3.61
C LYS A 83 5.57 14.13 -3.96
N ASP A 84 6.86 14.15 -3.63
CA ASP A 84 7.73 12.98 -3.75
C ASP A 84 7.37 11.95 -2.67
N VAL A 85 6.68 10.89 -3.07
CA VAL A 85 6.23 9.82 -2.17
C VAL A 85 7.25 8.70 -1.99
N SER A 86 8.44 8.77 -2.61
CA SER A 86 9.38 7.65 -2.70
C SER A 86 9.83 7.16 -1.32
N LYS A 87 10.20 8.09 -0.43
CA LYS A 87 10.66 7.77 0.93
C LYS A 87 9.56 7.10 1.76
N GLY A 88 8.42 7.77 1.94
CA GLY A 88 7.28 7.24 2.70
C GLY A 88 6.72 5.94 2.13
N GLN A 89 6.81 5.72 0.81
CA GLN A 89 6.39 4.46 0.19
C GLN A 89 7.31 3.30 0.57
N GLY A 90 8.62 3.55 0.73
CA GLY A 90 9.57 2.56 1.25
C GLY A 90 9.23 2.16 2.68
N THR A 91 9.09 3.14 3.56
CA THR A 91 8.72 2.93 4.97
C THR A 91 7.37 2.22 5.12
N LEU A 92 6.37 2.57 4.31
CA LEU A 92 5.06 1.90 4.32
C LEU A 92 5.14 0.45 3.82
N LYS A 93 6.09 0.13 2.93
CA LYS A 93 6.34 -1.25 2.50
C LYS A 93 6.97 -2.04 3.64
N GLU A 94 7.94 -1.48 4.34
CA GLU A 94 8.55 -2.10 5.53
C GLU A 94 7.48 -2.35 6.62
N ALA A 95 6.61 -1.37 6.87
CA ALA A 95 5.49 -1.54 7.81
C ALA A 95 4.60 -2.75 7.48
N LYS A 96 4.35 -3.00 6.18
CA LYS A 96 3.59 -4.17 5.73
C LYS A 96 4.34 -5.48 5.94
N ASN A 97 5.64 -5.50 5.66
CA ASN A 97 6.47 -6.69 5.90
C ASN A 97 6.51 -7.05 7.39
N GLU A 98 6.62 -6.05 8.27
CA GLU A 98 6.59 -6.26 9.73
C GLU A 98 5.22 -6.75 10.21
N TYR A 99 4.13 -6.22 9.62
CA TYR A 99 2.78 -6.72 9.87
C TYR A 99 2.64 -8.19 9.47
N GLU A 100 3.12 -8.56 8.27
CA GLU A 100 3.13 -9.95 7.79
C GLU A 100 3.99 -10.87 8.66
N SER A 101 5.00 -10.32 9.33
CA SER A 101 5.88 -11.05 10.28
C SER A 101 5.30 -11.15 11.70
N GLY A 102 4.12 -10.55 11.96
CA GLY A 102 3.50 -10.50 13.30
C GLY A 102 4.08 -9.44 14.23
N ASN A 103 5.03 -8.63 13.77
CA ASN A 103 5.65 -7.54 14.53
C ASN A 103 4.78 -6.28 14.48
N TYR A 104 3.59 -6.35 15.07
CA TYR A 104 2.57 -5.29 14.97
C TYR A 104 3.02 -3.95 15.56
N GLU A 105 3.83 -3.95 16.61
CA GLU A 105 4.37 -2.71 17.21
C GLU A 105 5.28 -1.97 16.24
N THR A 106 6.23 -2.67 15.64
CA THR A 106 7.14 -2.12 14.63
C THR A 106 6.35 -1.64 13.41
N ALA A 107 5.35 -2.41 12.97
CA ALA A 107 4.47 -2.03 11.87
C ALA A 107 3.73 -0.71 12.14
N ILE A 108 3.21 -0.50 13.36
CA ILE A 108 2.56 0.76 13.76
C ILE A 108 3.53 1.93 13.70
N LEU A 109 4.74 1.76 14.22
CA LEU A 109 5.77 2.82 14.25
C LEU A 109 6.18 3.22 12.83
N LEU A 110 6.47 2.25 11.97
CA LEU A 110 6.80 2.48 10.57
C LEU A 110 5.65 3.11 9.80
N ALA A 111 4.40 2.68 10.04
CA ALA A 111 3.23 3.30 9.42
C ALA A 111 3.07 4.78 9.81
N ARG A 112 3.29 5.13 11.09
CA ARG A 112 3.30 6.53 11.56
C ARG A 112 4.44 7.33 10.94
N GLN A 113 5.64 6.76 10.89
CA GLN A 113 6.78 7.39 10.23
C GLN A 113 6.48 7.66 8.74
N ALA A 114 5.91 6.69 8.03
CA ALA A 114 5.52 6.85 6.63
C ALA A 114 4.52 8.00 6.45
N ILE A 115 3.54 8.13 7.36
CA ILE A 115 2.57 9.24 7.35
C ILE A 115 3.30 10.59 7.48
N GLU A 116 4.23 10.73 8.42
CA GLU A 116 5.00 11.96 8.59
C GLU A 116 5.90 12.27 7.39
N GLU A 117 6.48 11.23 6.77
CA GLU A 117 7.24 11.37 5.53
C GLU A 117 6.35 11.85 4.37
N PHE A 118 5.12 11.36 4.25
CA PHE A 118 4.18 11.85 3.24
C PHE A 118 3.72 13.29 3.51
N LYS A 119 3.51 13.67 4.78
CA LYS A 119 3.13 15.04 5.16
C LYS A 119 4.25 16.03 4.84
N SER A 120 5.48 15.71 5.24
CA SER A 120 6.66 16.56 5.08
C SER A 120 7.30 16.48 3.69
N ALA A 121 6.85 15.55 2.83
CA ALA A 121 7.42 15.36 1.50
C ALA A 121 7.43 16.66 0.67
N PRO A 122 8.56 16.99 0.01
CA PRO A 122 8.65 18.12 -0.89
C PRO A 122 7.80 17.88 -2.14
N LYS A 123 7.42 18.95 -2.85
CA LYS A 123 6.83 18.82 -4.19
C LYS A 123 7.82 18.10 -5.10
N GLU A 124 7.33 17.09 -5.81
CA GLU A 124 8.06 16.34 -6.81
C GLU A 124 8.47 17.30 -7.93
N SER A 125 9.73 17.76 -7.89
CA SER A 125 10.28 18.63 -8.92
C SER A 125 10.74 17.78 -10.11
N LYS A 126 9.78 17.24 -10.88
CA LYS A 126 10.04 16.81 -12.26
C LYS A 126 10.33 18.04 -13.12
N SER A 127 11.47 18.67 -12.88
CA SER A 127 11.96 19.79 -13.67
C SER A 127 12.62 19.25 -14.92
N GLY A 128 12.41 19.91 -16.05
CA GLY A 128 12.88 19.44 -17.33
C GLY A 128 12.45 20.37 -18.46
N VAL A 129 12.89 20.05 -19.65
CA VAL A 129 12.54 20.79 -20.87
C VAL A 129 11.92 19.84 -21.88
N TYR A 130 11.04 20.36 -22.72
CA TYR A 130 10.55 19.59 -23.86
C TYR A 130 11.42 19.80 -25.07
N TYR A 131 11.80 18.71 -25.73
CA TYR A 131 12.55 18.72 -26.98
C TYR A 131 11.70 18.16 -28.12
N ARG A 132 11.79 18.81 -29.28
CA ARG A 132 11.17 18.34 -30.52
C ARG A 132 12.25 17.67 -31.38
N VAL A 133 12.11 16.36 -31.58
CA VAL A 133 13.02 15.53 -32.38
C VAL A 133 13.15 16.07 -33.80
N LYS A 134 14.38 16.19 -34.28
CA LYS A 134 14.73 16.62 -35.63
C LYS A 134 15.12 15.41 -36.50
N LYS A 135 15.27 15.64 -37.81
CA LYS A 135 15.75 14.62 -38.75
C LYS A 135 17.17 14.20 -38.34
N HIS A 136 17.39 12.89 -38.27
CA HIS A 136 18.68 12.23 -37.91
C HIS A 136 19.12 12.36 -36.44
N ASP A 137 18.20 12.73 -35.54
CA ASP A 137 18.41 12.61 -34.10
C ASP A 137 18.34 11.15 -33.64
N CYS A 138 19.11 10.85 -32.61
CA CYS A 138 18.96 9.67 -31.78
C CYS A 138 18.99 10.10 -30.31
N LEU A 139 18.52 9.25 -29.39
CA LEU A 139 18.48 9.59 -27.96
C LEU A 139 19.87 9.98 -27.41
N TRP A 140 20.93 9.33 -27.91
CA TRP A 140 22.32 9.66 -27.56
C TRP A 140 22.69 11.10 -27.93
N LYS A 141 22.42 11.52 -29.17
CA LYS A 141 22.71 12.88 -29.64
C LYS A 141 21.92 13.93 -28.88
N ILE A 142 20.65 13.64 -28.57
CA ILE A 142 19.80 14.55 -27.78
C ILE A 142 20.39 14.71 -26.37
N ALA A 143 20.77 13.61 -25.71
CA ALA A 143 21.40 13.65 -24.40
C ALA A 143 22.74 14.39 -24.39
N ALA A 144 23.56 14.22 -25.45
CA ALA A 144 24.87 14.85 -25.57
C ALA A 144 24.83 16.38 -25.74
N MET A 145 23.68 16.99 -26.01
CA MET A 145 23.58 18.46 -26.13
C MET A 145 23.88 19.14 -24.78
N ASN A 146 24.72 20.18 -24.78
CA ASN A 146 25.11 20.91 -23.56
C ASN A 146 23.90 21.49 -22.79
N ARG A 147 22.87 21.94 -23.50
CA ARG A 147 21.61 22.43 -22.91
C ARG A 147 20.73 21.35 -22.26
N HIS A 148 21.11 20.08 -22.43
CA HIS A 148 20.42 18.92 -21.88
C HIS A 148 21.31 18.29 -20.81
N TYR A 149 22.14 17.31 -21.18
CA TYR A 149 23.06 16.67 -20.22
C TYR A 149 24.53 16.89 -20.53
N GLY A 150 24.89 17.30 -21.76
CA GLY A 150 26.29 17.31 -22.23
C GLY A 150 26.93 15.91 -22.29
N LYS A 151 26.15 14.85 -22.02
CA LYS A 151 26.64 13.48 -21.79
C LYS A 151 25.72 12.51 -22.52
N GLY A 152 26.18 12.00 -23.66
CA GLY A 152 25.38 11.12 -24.53
C GLY A 152 24.90 9.84 -23.84
N TRP A 153 25.72 9.23 -22.98
CA TRP A 153 25.41 8.03 -22.20
C TRP A 153 24.25 8.19 -21.21
N LEU A 154 23.79 9.43 -20.95
CA LEU A 154 22.59 9.70 -20.15
C LEU A 154 21.28 9.61 -20.96
N TRP A 155 21.35 9.20 -22.24
CA TRP A 155 20.18 8.93 -23.06
C TRP A 155 19.13 7.98 -22.45
N PRO A 156 19.47 6.97 -21.62
CA PRO A 156 18.45 6.10 -21.02
C PRO A 156 17.47 6.87 -20.14
N ARG A 157 17.89 7.99 -19.54
CA ARG A 157 17.01 8.87 -18.74
C ARG A 157 15.91 9.51 -19.59
N ILE A 158 16.24 9.91 -20.82
CA ILE A 158 15.26 10.44 -21.78
C ILE A 158 14.27 9.35 -22.13
N TRP A 159 14.74 8.13 -22.38
CA TRP A 159 13.87 7.00 -22.68
C TRP A 159 12.93 6.69 -21.51
N GLU A 160 13.45 6.56 -20.29
CA GLU A 160 12.68 6.28 -19.08
C GLU A 160 11.55 7.28 -18.85
N ALA A 161 11.86 8.58 -18.99
CA ALA A 161 10.89 9.66 -18.85
C ALA A 161 9.81 9.64 -19.93
N ASN A 162 10.05 8.97 -21.07
CA ASN A 162 9.15 8.92 -22.21
C ASN A 162 8.74 7.49 -22.60
N LYS A 163 8.85 6.50 -21.70
CA LYS A 163 8.51 5.08 -22.00
C LYS A 163 7.11 4.89 -22.59
N LYS A 164 6.15 5.73 -22.20
CA LYS A 164 4.79 5.74 -22.76
C LYS A 164 4.73 6.12 -24.25
N LYS A 165 5.72 6.86 -24.75
CA LYS A 165 5.82 7.35 -26.13
C LYS A 165 6.86 6.59 -26.96
N ILE A 166 7.94 6.13 -26.32
CA ILE A 166 9.08 5.46 -26.96
C ILE A 166 9.05 3.98 -26.57
N LYS A 167 8.39 3.17 -27.40
CA LYS A 167 8.31 1.72 -27.18
C LYS A 167 9.68 1.06 -27.35
N ILE A 168 10.40 1.43 -28.41
CA ILE A 168 11.72 0.91 -28.74
C ILE A 168 12.69 2.10 -28.72
N PRO A 169 13.73 2.11 -27.87
CA PRO A 169 14.63 3.26 -27.71
C PRO A 169 15.33 3.69 -29.00
N GLN A 170 15.62 2.72 -29.87
CA GLN A 170 16.32 2.93 -31.13
C GLN A 170 15.41 3.54 -32.21
N LEU A 171 14.09 3.52 -32.00
CA LEU A 171 13.10 3.94 -32.98
C LEU A 171 12.41 5.23 -32.52
N ILE A 172 13.02 6.36 -32.88
CA ILE A 172 12.43 7.70 -32.69
C ILE A 172 12.27 8.39 -34.06
N TYR A 173 11.26 9.25 -34.16
CA TYR A 173 10.86 9.89 -35.39
C TYR A 173 10.89 11.41 -35.28
N PRO A 174 11.17 12.13 -36.37
CA PRO A 174 11.09 13.59 -36.39
C PRO A 174 9.73 14.11 -35.92
N ARG A 175 9.73 15.33 -35.35
CA ARG A 175 8.57 16.06 -34.81
C ARG A 175 7.99 15.52 -33.51
N GLN A 176 8.41 14.35 -33.02
CA GLN A 176 8.03 13.84 -31.70
C GLN A 176 8.47 14.79 -30.58
N LYS A 177 7.65 14.95 -29.54
CA LYS A 177 7.92 15.83 -28.39
C LYS A 177 8.24 14.97 -27.16
N PHE A 178 9.50 15.01 -26.72
CA PHE A 178 10.01 14.29 -25.56
C PHE A 178 10.27 15.22 -24.39
N PHE A 179 9.97 14.74 -23.19
CA PHE A 179 10.36 15.40 -21.95
C PHE A 179 11.81 15.01 -21.61
N ILE A 180 12.68 15.97 -21.39
CA ILE A 180 14.06 15.76 -20.96
C ILE A 180 14.13 16.21 -19.50
N PRO A 181 14.13 15.27 -18.53
CA PRO A 181 14.30 15.60 -17.12
C PRO A 181 15.61 16.35 -16.89
N LYS A 182 15.68 17.30 -15.97
CA LYS A 182 16.97 17.80 -15.47
C LYS A 182 17.63 16.72 -14.63
N THR A 183 18.95 16.64 -14.66
CA THR A 183 19.69 15.83 -13.69
C THR A 183 19.52 16.46 -12.30
N PRO A 184 19.24 15.67 -11.25
CA PRO A 184 19.31 16.16 -9.88
C PRO A 184 20.69 16.79 -9.68
N GLN A 185 20.74 18.06 -9.30
CA GLN A 185 22.01 18.74 -9.05
C GLN A 185 22.59 18.18 -7.74
N GLY A 186 23.51 17.21 -7.86
CA GLY A 186 24.11 16.54 -6.71
C GLY A 186 25.47 15.89 -6.98
N SER A 187 26.15 16.26 -8.07
CA SER A 187 27.52 15.81 -8.36
C SER A 187 28.21 16.77 -9.34
N THR A 188 28.56 17.96 -8.89
CA THR A 188 29.58 18.80 -9.53
C THR A 188 30.69 19.01 -8.51
N ASN A 189 31.45 17.95 -8.23
CA ASN A 189 32.86 18.07 -7.91
C ASN A 189 33.61 17.67 -9.20
N THR A 190 34.74 18.32 -9.46
CA THR A 190 35.58 18.27 -10.68
C THR A 190 35.09 19.26 -11.76
N ASP A 191 35.74 20.40 -12.03
CA ASP A 191 37.11 20.90 -11.77
C ASP A 191 37.09 22.38 -11.34
#